data_AF-A0A7K2N5P0-F1
#
_entry.id   AF-A0A7K2N5P0-F1
#
_cell.length_a   1.000
_cell.length_b   1.000
_cell.length_c   1.000
_cell.angle_alpha   90.00
_cell.angle_beta   90.00
_cell.angle_gamma   90.00
#
_symmetry.space_group_name_H-M   'P 1'
#
loop_
_entity.id
_entity.type
_entity.pdbx_description
1 polymer ?
#
loop_
_entity_poly.entity_id
_entity_poly.type
_entity_poly.pdbx_seq_one_letter_code
_entity_poly.pdbx_strand_id
1 'polypeptide(L)'
;MPSPWQPAVFGGRARGEVGPGVLHRTSFSVEPLTETCRVVVHNRDHVVLGVSPGNSYFRTSLLTELLVWLTEGFRRIDVVIPDTALTHTYEALGYTPQRASVKVRGETNVLRNRVLRAWHDAGGRRPADGHHMMSDLAGHPVYQRVLAQCEAALRVDAGLRRTCRAMSREALLARRPDQEPGPAQIDQGVRYLVEELPFFVASADIFEVGSSLCFYHRRIPLADVVFSGRCALAASPRQGYAVIRPVPEQLPAEP
;
A
#
# COMPACT_ATOMS: atom_id res chain seq x y z
N MET A 1 1.41 12.55 -35.66
CA MET A 1 0.84 13.03 -34.39
C MET A 1 1.42 12.17 -33.27
N PRO A 2 2.28 12.69 -32.37
CA PRO A 2 2.90 11.84 -31.36
C PRO A 2 1.95 11.57 -30.19
N SER A 3 2.06 10.35 -29.67
CA SER A 3 1.26 9.71 -28.62
C SER A 3 1.41 10.37 -27.23
N PRO A 4 0.33 10.53 -26.43
CA PRO A 4 0.38 11.24 -25.14
C PRO A 4 0.75 10.37 -23.91
N TRP A 5 1.37 9.20 -24.07
CA TRP A 5 1.69 8.33 -22.92
C TRP A 5 3.18 8.03 -22.81
N GLN A 6 3.88 8.87 -22.04
CA GLN A 6 5.16 8.52 -21.41
C GLN A 6 4.98 8.56 -19.89
N PRO A 7 5.30 7.47 -19.15
CA PRO A 7 5.33 7.51 -17.69
C PRO A 7 6.43 8.46 -17.22
N ALA A 8 6.12 9.29 -16.23
CA ALA A 8 7.11 10.18 -15.61
C ALA A 8 8.15 9.34 -14.88
N VAL A 9 9.36 9.22 -15.46
CA VAL A 9 10.53 8.68 -14.76
C VAL A 9 11.13 9.82 -13.96
N PHE A 10 10.89 9.84 -12.65
CA PHE A 10 11.54 10.80 -11.77
C PHE A 10 12.98 10.34 -11.49
N GLY A 11 13.94 10.84 -12.27
CA GLY A 11 15.37 10.63 -12.04
C GLY A 11 15.84 11.39 -10.80
N GLY A 12 16.31 10.65 -9.79
CA GLY A 12 17.06 11.24 -8.67
C GLY A 12 18.42 11.72 -9.16
N ARG A 13 18.77 12.99 -8.93
CA ARG A 13 20.11 13.51 -9.26
C ARG A 13 21.15 12.79 -8.39
N ALA A 14 22.11 12.12 -9.03
CA ALA A 14 23.33 11.68 -8.37
C ALA A 14 24.29 12.87 -8.21
N ARG A 15 24.86 13.05 -7.02
CA ARG A 15 26.15 13.71 -6.84
C ARG A 15 26.98 12.91 -5.83
N GLY A 16 28.21 12.60 -6.23
CA GLY A 16 29.38 12.47 -5.36
C GLY A 16 29.61 11.12 -4.67
N GLU A 17 30.46 10.33 -5.31
CA GLU A 17 31.36 9.25 -4.81
C GLU A 17 31.06 8.56 -3.46
N VAL A 18 30.84 7.24 -3.53
CA VAL A 18 30.96 6.32 -2.39
C VAL A 18 31.79 5.11 -2.82
N GLY A 19 32.73 4.69 -1.96
CA GLY A 19 33.66 3.56 -2.15
C GLY A 19 33.01 2.18 -2.31
N PRO A 20 33.81 1.10 -2.33
CA PRO A 20 33.45 -0.14 -3.02
C PRO A 20 32.34 -0.90 -2.30
N GLY A 21 31.16 -0.81 -2.89
CA GLY A 21 29.93 -1.47 -2.50
C GLY A 21 28.82 -0.88 -3.34
N VAL A 22 28.90 -1.04 -4.67
CA VAL A 22 27.94 -0.44 -5.62
C VAL A 22 26.56 -1.05 -5.35
N LEU A 23 25.74 -0.34 -4.59
CA LEU A 23 24.30 -0.53 -4.61
C LEU A 23 23.84 -0.06 -6.00
N HIS A 24 23.51 -1.00 -6.88
CA HIS A 24 22.80 -0.65 -8.11
C HIS A 24 21.51 0.07 -7.70
N ARG A 25 21.40 1.37 -8.00
CA ARG A 25 20.19 2.16 -7.68
C ARG A 25 19.09 1.77 -8.64
N THR A 26 18.24 0.84 -8.23
CA THR A 26 16.99 0.51 -8.92
C THR A 26 16.14 1.78 -9.04
N SER A 27 15.82 2.15 -10.27
CA SER A 27 14.87 3.25 -10.53
C SER A 27 13.44 2.75 -10.37
N PHE A 28 12.54 3.59 -9.87
CA PHE A 28 11.11 3.28 -9.76
C PHE A 28 10.29 4.16 -10.70
N SER A 29 9.31 3.54 -11.36
CA SER A 29 8.27 4.25 -12.10
C SER A 29 7.13 4.63 -11.17
N VAL A 30 6.53 5.80 -11.41
CA VAL A 30 5.34 6.27 -10.68
C VAL A 30 4.25 6.57 -11.69
N GLU A 31 3.13 5.85 -11.57
CA GLU A 31 1.95 6.03 -12.41
C GLU A 31 0.79 6.54 -11.54
N PRO A 32 0.56 7.86 -11.48
CA PRO A 32 -0.57 8.43 -10.75
C PRO A 32 -1.89 7.99 -11.37
N LEU A 33 -2.87 7.65 -10.54
CA LEU A 33 -4.15 7.11 -11.03
C LEU A 33 -5.05 8.16 -11.71
N THR A 34 -4.99 9.41 -11.25
CA THR A 34 -5.75 10.55 -11.79
C THR A 34 -4.87 11.80 -11.83
N GLU A 35 -5.38 12.88 -12.42
CA GLU A 35 -4.67 14.16 -12.43
C GLU A 35 -4.52 14.76 -11.03
N THR A 36 -5.53 14.60 -10.17
CA THR A 36 -5.43 14.96 -8.74
C THR A 36 -4.32 14.17 -8.05
N CYS A 37 -4.21 12.86 -8.33
CA CYS A 37 -3.12 12.05 -7.80
C CYS A 37 -1.76 12.54 -8.30
N ARG A 38 -1.66 13.03 -9.54
CA ARG A 38 -0.41 13.59 -10.09
C ARG A 38 0.06 14.81 -9.29
N VAL A 39 -0.86 15.69 -8.90
CA VAL A 39 -0.54 16.84 -8.03
C VAL A 39 -0.01 16.37 -6.68
N VAL A 40 -0.65 15.37 -6.05
CA VAL A 40 -0.18 14.80 -4.77
C VAL A 40 1.20 14.16 -4.91
N VAL A 41 1.45 13.41 -5.99
CA VAL A 41 2.78 12.84 -6.31
C VAL A 41 3.83 13.94 -6.47
N HIS A 42 3.49 15.05 -7.11
CA HIS A 42 4.39 16.19 -7.29
C HIS A 42 4.74 16.89 -5.97
N ASN A 43 3.79 16.99 -5.03
CA ASN A 43 4.02 17.63 -3.73
C ASN A 43 5.05 16.90 -2.87
N ARG A 44 5.16 15.57 -3.02
CA ARG A 44 6.12 14.71 -2.31
C ARG A 44 6.19 14.92 -0.79
N ASP A 45 5.04 15.23 -0.20
CA ASP A 45 4.98 15.57 1.22
C ASP A 45 5.03 14.30 2.08
N HIS A 46 4.09 13.38 1.86
CA HIS A 46 4.03 12.13 2.62
C HIS A 46 3.64 10.94 1.73
N VAL A 47 4.13 9.76 2.06
CA VAL A 47 3.79 8.51 1.39
C VAL A 47 3.52 7.39 2.40
N VAL A 48 2.42 6.66 2.19
CA VAL A 48 2.09 5.45 2.92
C VAL A 48 2.54 4.24 2.11
N LEU A 49 3.44 3.46 2.68
CA LEU A 49 3.86 2.16 2.15
C LEU A 49 3.11 1.05 2.90
N GLY A 50 2.00 0.59 2.33
CA GLY A 50 1.30 -0.61 2.81
C GLY A 50 2.05 -1.88 2.40
N VAL A 51 2.49 -2.68 3.36
CA VAL A 51 3.20 -3.94 3.09
C VAL A 51 2.30 -5.12 3.42
N SER A 52 1.87 -5.86 2.39
CA SER A 52 0.91 -6.96 2.55
C SER A 52 1.60 -8.26 3.04
N PRO A 53 1.04 -8.97 4.05
CA PRO A 53 1.49 -10.28 4.48
C PRO A 53 1.34 -11.36 3.39
N GLY A 54 2.30 -12.28 3.34
CA GLY A 54 2.31 -13.38 2.36
C GLY A 54 2.68 -12.95 0.93
N ASN A 55 2.94 -11.68 0.68
CA ASN A 55 3.37 -11.20 -0.64
C ASN A 55 4.90 -11.35 -0.81
N SER A 56 5.33 -12.25 -1.70
CA SER A 56 6.74 -12.49 -2.02
C SER A 56 7.41 -11.33 -2.76
N TYR A 57 6.63 -10.41 -3.34
CA TYR A 57 7.13 -9.21 -3.99
C TYR A 57 8.01 -8.37 -3.05
N PHE A 58 7.55 -8.17 -1.80
CA PHE A 58 8.26 -7.38 -0.80
C PHE A 58 9.36 -8.19 -0.10
N ARG A 59 10.36 -8.61 -0.88
CA ARG A 59 11.64 -9.12 -0.37
C ARG A 59 12.46 -7.99 0.25
N THR A 60 13.35 -8.32 1.20
CA THR A 60 14.13 -7.31 1.94
C THR A 60 14.89 -6.36 1.00
N SER A 61 15.59 -6.89 -0.01
CA SER A 61 16.35 -6.06 -0.95
C SER A 61 15.49 -5.04 -1.69
N LEU A 62 14.33 -5.46 -2.20
CA LEU A 62 13.41 -4.55 -2.87
C LEU A 62 12.86 -3.49 -1.91
N LEU A 63 12.53 -3.87 -0.67
CA LEU A 63 12.10 -2.91 0.35
C LEU A 63 13.21 -1.91 0.66
N THR A 64 14.47 -2.34 0.77
CA THR A 64 15.62 -1.45 0.99
C THR A 64 15.75 -0.44 -0.14
N GLU A 65 15.78 -0.91 -1.40
CA GLU A 65 15.88 -0.05 -2.58
C GLU A 65 14.71 0.95 -2.67
N LEU A 66 13.49 0.47 -2.40
CA LEU A 66 12.29 1.30 -2.37
C LEU A 66 12.34 2.35 -1.27
N LEU A 67 12.77 1.99 -0.06
CA LEU A 67 12.88 2.92 1.07
C LEU A 67 13.95 3.98 0.82
N VAL A 68 15.10 3.62 0.23
CA VAL A 68 16.11 4.58 -0.21
C VAL A 68 15.51 5.56 -1.21
N TRP A 69 14.87 5.04 -2.27
CA TRP A 69 14.25 5.88 -3.31
C TRP A 69 13.13 6.78 -2.75
N LEU A 70 12.29 6.27 -1.85
CA LEU A 70 11.25 7.06 -1.19
C LEU A 70 11.85 8.15 -0.29
N THR A 71 12.95 7.85 0.42
CA THR A 71 13.58 8.80 1.36
C THR A 71 14.19 10.00 0.62
N GLU A 72 14.68 9.77 -0.60
CA GLU A 72 15.18 10.83 -1.48
C GLU A 72 14.04 11.69 -2.08
N GLY A 73 12.85 11.11 -2.24
CA GLY A 73 11.71 11.75 -2.88
C GLY A 73 10.79 12.47 -1.90
N PHE A 74 10.38 11.82 -0.82
CA PHE A 74 9.30 12.25 0.06
C PHE A 74 9.80 12.79 1.40
N ARG A 75 9.14 13.83 1.94
CA ARG A 75 9.52 14.42 3.24
C ARG A 75 9.26 13.48 4.42
N ARG A 76 8.23 12.63 4.32
CA ARG A 76 7.86 11.66 5.35
C ARG A 76 7.35 10.36 4.72
N ILE A 77 7.72 9.23 5.32
CA ILE A 77 7.27 7.90 4.93
C ILE A 77 6.66 7.22 6.16
N ASP A 78 5.44 6.70 6.03
CA ASP A 78 4.85 5.85 7.04
C ASP A 78 4.62 4.45 6.45
N VAL A 79 5.33 3.46 6.99
CA VAL A 79 5.12 2.05 6.62
C VAL A 79 4.01 1.47 7.49
N VAL A 80 3.01 0.83 6.88
CA VAL A 80 1.86 0.24 7.59
C VAL A 80 1.79 -1.27 7.34
N ILE A 81 1.71 -2.05 8.42
CA ILE A 81 1.59 -3.51 8.42
C ILE A 81 0.17 -3.88 8.88
N PRO A 82 -0.65 -4.55 8.05
CA PRO A 82 -2.07 -4.79 8.28
C PRO A 82 -2.31 -6.00 9.20
N ASP A 83 -1.91 -5.91 10.46
CA ASP A 83 -2.04 -7.01 11.42
C ASP A 83 -3.47 -7.30 11.85
N THR A 84 -4.23 -6.28 12.28
CA THR A 84 -5.64 -6.47 12.65
C THR A 84 -6.45 -6.99 11.48
N ALA A 85 -6.31 -6.36 10.32
CA ALA A 85 -6.99 -6.72 9.09
C ALA A 85 -6.73 -8.17 8.66
N LEU A 86 -5.49 -8.67 8.82
CA LEU A 86 -5.12 -10.05 8.45
C LEU A 86 -5.92 -11.10 9.24
N THR A 87 -6.41 -10.77 10.44
CA THR A 87 -7.27 -11.65 11.23
C THR A 87 -8.51 -12.06 10.45
N HIS A 88 -9.14 -11.13 9.74
CA HIS A 88 -10.32 -11.39 8.93
C HIS A 88 -10.06 -12.36 7.79
N THR A 89 -8.86 -12.31 7.19
CA THR A 89 -8.47 -13.28 6.17
C THR A 89 -8.37 -14.69 6.76
N TYR A 90 -7.76 -14.83 7.94
CA TYR A 90 -7.63 -16.14 8.58
C TYR A 90 -8.96 -16.71 9.08
N GLU A 91 -9.83 -15.88 9.64
CA GLU A 91 -11.18 -16.30 10.02
C GLU A 91 -12.01 -16.71 8.81
N ALA A 92 -11.90 -15.97 7.69
CA ALA A 92 -12.51 -16.37 6.43
C ALA A 92 -11.99 -17.72 5.92
N LEU A 93 -10.71 -18.05 6.16
CA LEU A 93 -10.14 -19.37 5.85
C LEU A 93 -10.56 -20.47 6.84
N GLY A 94 -11.44 -20.18 7.80
CA GLY A 94 -12.01 -21.13 8.76
C GLY A 94 -11.15 -21.37 10.00
N TYR A 95 -10.18 -20.49 10.30
CA TYR A 95 -9.43 -20.58 11.53
C TYR A 95 -10.28 -20.09 12.71
N THR A 96 -10.17 -20.76 13.86
CA THR A 96 -10.73 -20.23 15.11
C THR A 96 -10.02 -18.93 15.50
N PRO A 97 -10.64 -18.02 16.24
CA PRO A 97 -10.02 -16.75 16.64
C PRO A 97 -8.64 -16.93 17.31
N GLN A 98 -8.49 -17.94 18.16
CA GLN A 98 -7.22 -18.25 18.81
C GLN A 98 -6.14 -18.68 17.81
N ARG A 99 -6.49 -19.55 16.85
CA ARG A 99 -5.55 -20.00 15.81
C ARG A 99 -5.22 -18.89 14.82
N ALA A 100 -6.21 -18.06 14.47
CA ALA A 100 -6.03 -16.88 13.63
C ALA A 100 -5.04 -15.91 14.29
N SER A 101 -5.22 -15.58 15.58
CA SER A 101 -4.32 -14.70 16.33
C SER A 101 -2.86 -15.18 16.31
N VAL A 102 -2.62 -16.48 16.56
CA VAL A 102 -1.26 -17.05 16.49
C VAL A 102 -0.68 -16.95 15.08
N LYS A 103 -1.47 -17.25 14.06
CA LYS A 103 -1.03 -17.18 12.65
C LYS A 103 -0.73 -15.76 12.20
N VAL A 104 -1.62 -14.82 12.51
CA VAL A 104 -1.47 -13.39 12.24
C VAL A 104 -0.19 -12.87 12.87
N ARG A 105 -0.01 -13.08 14.18
CA ARG A 105 1.18 -12.64 14.91
C ARG A 105 2.47 -13.19 14.30
N GLY A 106 2.47 -14.47 13.90
CA GLY A 106 3.60 -15.09 13.21
C GLY A 106 3.95 -14.39 11.90
N GLU A 107 2.97 -14.24 11.00
CA GLU A 107 3.18 -13.61 9.69
C GLU A 107 3.57 -12.12 9.81
N THR A 108 2.90 -11.38 10.68
CA THR A 108 3.11 -9.93 10.80
C THR A 108 4.42 -9.62 11.50
N ASN A 109 4.89 -10.44 12.44
CA ASN A 109 6.22 -10.30 13.03
C ASN A 109 7.33 -10.59 12.02
N VAL A 110 7.17 -11.61 11.17
CA VAL A 110 8.13 -11.87 10.09
C VAL A 110 8.20 -10.67 9.14
N LEU A 111 7.04 -10.10 8.80
CA LEU A 111 6.96 -8.93 7.93
C LEU A 111 7.56 -7.69 8.58
N ARG A 112 7.24 -7.43 9.84
CA ARG A 112 7.83 -6.34 10.65
C ARG A 112 9.34 -6.44 10.69
N ASN A 113 9.88 -7.61 11.02
CA ASN A 113 11.33 -7.81 11.05
C ASN A 113 11.97 -7.60 9.68
N ARG A 114 11.28 -7.95 8.59
CA ARG A 114 11.74 -7.67 7.23
C ARG A 114 11.79 -6.18 6.93
N VAL A 115 10.74 -5.44 7.29
CA VAL A 115 10.68 -3.98 7.12
C VAL A 115 11.74 -3.28 7.98
N LEU A 116 11.93 -3.69 9.23
CA LEU A 116 12.96 -3.13 10.11
C LEU A 116 14.38 -3.37 9.58
N ARG A 117 14.66 -4.56 9.05
CA ARG A 117 15.93 -4.83 8.35
C ARG A 117 16.10 -3.95 7.12
N ALA A 118 15.06 -3.82 6.30
CA ALA A 118 15.11 -2.97 5.12
C ALA A 118 15.39 -1.49 5.48
N TRP A 119 14.78 -0.99 6.56
CA TRP A 119 15.08 0.34 7.10
C TRP A 119 16.52 0.46 7.56
N HIS A 120 17.02 -0.51 8.33
CA HIS A 120 18.42 -0.54 8.78
C HIS A 120 19.38 -0.46 7.59
N ASP A 121 19.15 -1.31 6.58
CA ASP A 121 20.01 -1.39 5.40
C ASP A 121 19.88 -0.16 4.49
N ALA A 122 18.77 0.58 4.57
CA ALA A 122 18.55 1.85 3.89
C ALA A 122 19.19 3.06 4.61
N GLY A 123 19.93 2.84 5.71
CA GLY A 123 20.55 3.90 6.51
C GLY A 123 19.71 4.38 7.70
N GLY A 124 18.62 3.69 8.02
CA GLY A 124 17.73 3.99 9.14
C GLY A 124 16.55 4.90 8.78
N ARG A 125 15.57 4.97 9.70
CA ARG A 125 14.42 5.88 9.60
C ARG A 125 14.82 7.30 9.98
N ARG A 126 14.28 8.30 9.29
CA ARG A 126 14.35 9.69 9.78
C ARG A 126 13.42 9.86 10.98
N PRO A 127 13.64 10.85 11.86
CA PRO A 127 12.77 11.10 13.00
C PRO A 127 11.29 11.32 12.65
N ALA A 128 11.02 11.86 11.46
CA ALA A 128 9.66 12.08 10.97
C ALA A 128 8.99 10.82 10.41
N ASP A 129 9.76 9.82 9.98
CA ASP A 129 9.22 8.62 9.32
C ASP A 129 8.55 7.69 10.34
N GLY A 130 7.46 7.05 9.93
CA GLY A 130 6.68 6.12 10.73
C GLY A 130 6.87 4.65 10.36
N HIS A 131 6.63 3.78 11.34
CA HIS A 131 6.46 2.35 11.14
C HIS A 131 5.37 1.90 12.10
N HIS A 132 4.25 1.45 11.54
CA HIS A 132 3.03 1.16 12.29
C HIS A 132 2.55 -0.24 11.97
N MET A 133 2.20 -0.97 13.01
CA MET A 133 1.17 -2.00 12.89
C MET A 133 -0.18 -1.28 12.75
N MET A 134 -1.12 -1.84 12.00
CA MET A 134 -2.45 -1.24 11.87
C MET A 134 -3.18 -1.19 13.21
N SER A 135 -2.89 -2.12 14.12
CA SER A 135 -3.29 -2.07 15.54
C SER A 135 -2.84 -0.80 16.27
N ASP A 136 -1.68 -0.22 15.92
CA ASP A 136 -1.19 1.04 16.51
C ASP A 136 -2.09 2.23 16.11
N LEU A 137 -2.81 2.12 14.99
CA LEU A 137 -3.68 3.16 14.42
C LEU A 137 -5.17 2.92 14.72
N ALA A 138 -5.54 1.75 15.22
CA ALA A 138 -6.94 1.36 15.45
C ALA A 138 -7.67 2.28 16.44
N GLY A 139 -6.94 2.89 17.39
CA GLY A 139 -7.46 3.86 18.35
C GLY A 139 -7.48 5.31 17.84
N HIS A 140 -6.94 5.60 16.65
CA HIS A 140 -6.80 6.96 16.17
C HIS A 140 -8.19 7.55 15.78
N PRO A 141 -8.62 8.70 16.33
CA PRO A 141 -9.98 9.20 16.12
C PRO A 141 -10.33 9.47 14.65
N VAL A 142 -9.37 9.96 13.86
CA VAL A 142 -9.56 10.17 12.41
C VAL A 142 -9.71 8.83 11.70
N TYR A 143 -8.90 7.84 12.05
CA TYR A 143 -8.96 6.52 11.44
C TYR A 143 -10.33 5.87 11.70
N GLN A 144 -10.79 5.88 12.96
CA GLN A 144 -12.09 5.30 13.34
C GLN A 144 -13.27 6.00 12.64
N ARG A 145 -13.24 7.34 12.58
CA ARG A 145 -14.28 8.10 11.88
C ARG A 145 -14.34 7.75 10.40
N VAL A 146 -13.19 7.67 9.73
CA VAL A 146 -13.10 7.35 8.30
C VAL A 146 -13.47 5.88 8.06
N LEU A 147 -13.07 4.96 8.94
CA LEU A 147 -13.47 3.56 8.89
C LEU A 147 -15.00 3.42 8.92
N ALA A 148 -15.68 4.11 9.82
CA ALA A 148 -17.15 4.12 9.88
C ALA A 148 -17.79 4.67 8.59
N GLN A 149 -17.15 5.66 7.93
CA GLN A 149 -17.59 6.16 6.62
C GLN A 149 -17.40 5.11 5.52
N CYS A 150 -16.28 4.39 5.52
CA CYS A 150 -16.00 3.27 4.62
C CYS A 150 -17.05 2.16 4.76
N GLU A 151 -17.37 1.77 5.99
CA GLU A 151 -18.43 0.79 6.29
C GLU A 151 -19.81 1.28 5.81
N ALA A 152 -20.13 2.55 6.02
CA ALA A 152 -21.38 3.14 5.53
C ALA A 152 -21.46 3.14 4.00
N ALA A 153 -20.38 3.50 3.32
CA ALA A 153 -20.31 3.48 1.86
C ALA A 153 -20.52 2.07 1.30
N LEU A 154 -19.92 1.04 1.90
CA LEU A 154 -20.12 -0.36 1.47
C LEU A 154 -21.58 -0.82 1.58
N ARG A 155 -22.36 -0.28 2.52
CA ARG A 155 -23.79 -0.62 2.64
C ARG A 155 -24.61 -0.07 1.49
N VAL A 156 -24.33 1.16 1.05
CA VAL A 156 -25.15 1.87 0.05
C VAL A 156 -24.64 1.73 -1.38
N ASP A 157 -23.32 1.53 -1.58
CA ASP A 157 -22.70 1.44 -2.89
C ASP A 157 -22.49 -0.02 -3.32
N ALA A 158 -23.36 -0.49 -4.21
CA ALA A 158 -23.30 -1.84 -4.75
C ALA A 158 -22.06 -2.10 -5.62
N GLY A 159 -21.52 -1.05 -6.26
CA GLY A 159 -20.31 -1.15 -7.08
C GLY A 159 -19.08 -1.38 -6.21
N LEU A 160 -18.91 -0.54 -5.19
CA LEU A 160 -17.85 -0.68 -4.20
C LEU A 160 -17.92 -2.04 -3.50
N ARG A 161 -19.10 -2.44 -3.03
CA ARG A 161 -19.30 -3.74 -2.38
C ARG A 161 -18.94 -4.92 -3.29
N ARG A 162 -19.35 -4.88 -4.56
CA ARG A 162 -19.01 -5.94 -5.54
C ARG A 162 -17.50 -6.02 -5.77
N THR A 163 -16.84 -4.88 -5.91
CA THR A 163 -15.37 -4.82 -6.09
C THR A 163 -14.63 -5.39 -4.88
N CYS A 164 -15.02 -5.01 -3.66
CA CYS A 164 -14.41 -5.57 -2.45
C CYS A 164 -14.62 -7.09 -2.36
N ARG A 165 -15.82 -7.60 -2.66
CA ARG A 165 -16.09 -9.05 -2.66
C ARG A 165 -15.25 -9.80 -3.69
N ALA A 166 -15.11 -9.27 -4.90
CA ALA A 166 -14.29 -9.89 -5.94
C ALA A 166 -12.80 -9.97 -5.53
N MET A 167 -12.24 -8.86 -5.04
CA MET A 167 -10.85 -8.84 -4.56
C MET A 167 -10.64 -9.73 -3.34
N SER A 168 -11.60 -9.78 -2.42
CA SER A 168 -11.54 -10.68 -1.27
C SER A 168 -11.54 -12.15 -1.70
N ARG A 169 -12.40 -12.53 -2.66
CA ARG A 169 -12.41 -13.87 -3.24
C ARG A 169 -11.05 -14.25 -3.83
N GLU A 170 -10.44 -13.37 -4.62
CA GLU A 170 -9.11 -13.59 -5.20
C GLU A 170 -8.03 -13.76 -4.12
N ALA A 171 -8.04 -12.93 -3.08
CA ALA A 171 -7.09 -13.03 -1.97
C ALA A 171 -7.23 -14.34 -1.19
N LEU A 172 -8.46 -14.84 -0.99
CA LEU A 172 -8.72 -16.12 -0.34
C LEU A 172 -8.26 -17.30 -1.21
N LEU A 173 -8.57 -17.27 -2.51
CA LEU A 173 -8.11 -18.28 -3.49
C LEU A 173 -6.59 -18.32 -3.60
N ALA A 174 -5.91 -17.18 -3.55
CA ALA A 174 -4.43 -17.15 -3.57
C ALA A 174 -3.80 -17.89 -2.36
N ARG A 175 -4.51 -17.99 -1.23
CA ARG A 175 -4.06 -18.71 -0.04
C ARG A 175 -4.55 -20.16 0.01
N ARG A 176 -5.68 -20.48 -0.63
CA ARG A 176 -6.21 -21.84 -0.79
C ARG A 176 -6.77 -22.04 -2.21
N PRO A 177 -5.90 -22.33 -3.20
CA PRO A 177 -6.31 -22.44 -4.60
C PRO A 177 -7.35 -23.54 -4.86
N ASP A 178 -7.30 -24.61 -4.06
CA ASP A 178 -8.16 -25.79 -4.23
C ASP A 178 -9.53 -25.64 -3.54
N GLN A 179 -9.82 -24.49 -2.93
CA GLN A 179 -11.04 -24.27 -2.15
C GLN A 179 -11.74 -22.97 -2.55
N GLU A 180 -12.85 -23.10 -3.29
CA GLU A 180 -13.73 -21.97 -3.59
C GLU A 180 -14.34 -21.40 -2.30
N PRO A 181 -14.13 -20.11 -1.98
CA PRO A 181 -14.71 -19.50 -0.78
C PRO A 181 -16.21 -19.26 -0.97
N GLY A 182 -17.01 -19.67 0.01
CA GLY A 182 -18.44 -19.40 0.05
C GLY A 182 -18.76 -17.91 0.30
N PRO A 183 -20.03 -17.50 0.18
CA PRO A 183 -20.43 -16.10 0.33
C PRO A 183 -20.04 -15.47 1.69
N ALA A 184 -20.25 -16.18 2.81
CA ALA A 184 -19.82 -15.74 4.14
C ALA A 184 -18.30 -15.70 4.29
N GLN A 185 -17.62 -16.65 3.62
CA GLN A 185 -16.19 -16.66 3.28
C GLN A 185 -15.68 -15.27 2.88
N ILE A 186 -16.23 -14.85 1.75
CA ILE A 186 -15.91 -13.62 1.06
C ILE A 186 -16.30 -12.40 1.90
N ASP A 187 -17.49 -12.39 2.50
CA ASP A 187 -17.96 -11.25 3.31
C ASP A 187 -17.08 -11.04 4.55
N GLN A 188 -16.55 -12.10 5.15
CA GLN A 188 -15.56 -11.97 6.23
C GLN A 188 -14.24 -11.42 5.69
N GLY A 189 -13.75 -11.92 4.55
CA GLY A 189 -12.51 -11.45 3.95
C GLY A 189 -12.56 -9.99 3.47
N VAL A 190 -13.75 -9.47 3.11
CA VAL A 190 -13.95 -8.05 2.74
C VAL A 190 -13.53 -7.11 3.87
N ARG A 191 -13.67 -7.51 5.13
CA ARG A 191 -13.30 -6.66 6.28
C ARG A 191 -11.83 -6.26 6.28
N TYR A 192 -10.94 -7.11 5.74
CA TYR A 192 -9.52 -6.75 5.52
C TYR A 192 -9.40 -5.48 4.67
N LEU A 193 -10.12 -5.45 3.53
CA LEU A 193 -10.08 -4.30 2.61
C LEU A 193 -10.73 -3.07 3.23
N VAL A 194 -11.79 -3.25 4.03
CA VAL A 194 -12.47 -2.15 4.72
C VAL A 194 -11.55 -1.48 5.73
N GLU A 195 -10.75 -2.24 6.49
CA GLU A 195 -9.74 -1.67 7.41
C GLU A 195 -8.60 -0.97 6.67
N GLU A 196 -8.30 -1.33 5.42
CA GLU A 196 -7.28 -0.61 4.63
C GLU A 196 -7.82 0.67 3.96
N LEU A 197 -9.12 0.76 3.67
CA LEU A 197 -9.72 1.90 2.96
C LEU A 197 -9.45 3.28 3.57
N PRO A 198 -9.39 3.48 4.90
CA PRO A 198 -9.01 4.77 5.47
C PRO A 198 -7.69 5.33 4.92
N PHE A 199 -6.70 4.47 4.65
CA PHE A 199 -5.43 4.89 4.06
C PHE A 199 -5.56 5.31 2.59
N PHE A 200 -6.56 4.80 1.88
CA PHE A 200 -6.83 5.16 0.49
C PHE A 200 -7.49 6.53 0.37
N VAL A 201 -8.26 6.96 1.37
CA VAL A 201 -9.11 8.16 1.26
C VAL A 201 -8.66 9.33 2.14
N ALA A 202 -7.94 9.06 3.24
CA ALA A 202 -7.67 10.06 4.27
C ALA A 202 -6.30 9.90 4.98
N SER A 203 -5.28 9.30 4.34
CA SER A 203 -3.94 9.22 4.94
C SER A 203 -3.38 10.60 5.30
N ALA A 204 -3.65 11.63 4.49
CA ALA A 204 -3.22 13.00 4.81
C ALA A 204 -3.75 13.49 6.18
N ASP A 205 -4.99 13.14 6.51
CA ASP A 205 -5.63 13.51 7.77
C ASP A 205 -5.18 12.59 8.92
N ILE A 206 -5.00 11.29 8.65
CA ILE A 206 -4.57 10.29 9.65
C ILE A 206 -3.16 10.59 10.14
N PHE A 207 -2.25 10.99 9.25
CA PHE A 207 -0.85 11.26 9.58
C PHE A 207 -0.53 12.74 9.81
N GLU A 208 -1.56 13.60 9.75
CA GLU A 208 -1.47 15.06 10.00
C GLU A 208 -0.44 15.76 9.08
N VAL A 209 -0.56 15.51 7.78
CA VAL A 209 0.35 16.03 6.75
C VAL A 209 -0.41 16.88 5.72
N GLY A 210 0.34 17.64 4.90
CA GLY A 210 -0.20 18.52 3.86
C GLY A 210 -0.81 17.74 2.69
N SER A 211 -0.19 16.65 2.26
CA SER A 211 -0.76 15.70 1.29
C SER A 211 -0.13 14.31 1.43
N SER A 212 -0.86 13.26 1.06
CA SER A 212 -0.38 11.88 1.20
C SER A 212 -0.66 11.03 -0.03
N LEU A 213 0.35 10.30 -0.46
CA LEU A 213 0.25 9.28 -1.49
C LEU A 213 0.15 7.90 -0.84
N CYS A 214 -0.91 7.14 -1.14
CA CYS A 214 -0.90 5.69 -0.96
C CYS A 214 -0.47 5.04 -2.29
N PHE A 215 0.22 3.91 -2.28
CA PHE A 215 0.59 3.24 -3.52
C PHE A 215 0.66 1.73 -3.38
N TYR A 216 0.62 1.06 -4.53
CA TYR A 216 0.93 -0.36 -4.62
C TYR A 216 1.73 -0.67 -5.88
N HIS A 217 2.31 -1.86 -5.95
CA HIS A 217 3.13 -2.26 -7.09
C HIS A 217 2.35 -2.71 -8.32
N ARG A 218 1.02 -2.81 -8.20
CA ARG A 218 0.09 -3.15 -9.27
C ARG A 218 -1.17 -2.30 -9.11
N ARG A 219 -1.82 -2.01 -10.24
CA ARG A 219 -3.16 -1.41 -10.23
C ARG A 219 -4.14 -2.41 -9.63
N ILE A 220 -4.98 -1.95 -8.71
CA ILE A 220 -6.00 -2.77 -8.07
C ILE A 220 -7.40 -2.19 -8.34
N PRO A 221 -8.43 -3.03 -8.57
CA PRO A 221 -9.78 -2.56 -8.90
C PRO A 221 -10.39 -1.62 -7.85
N LEU A 222 -10.07 -1.82 -6.57
CA LEU A 222 -10.58 -0.97 -5.49
C LEU A 222 -10.08 0.48 -5.63
N ALA A 223 -8.82 0.68 -6.00
CA ALA A 223 -8.28 2.02 -6.23
C ALA A 223 -9.02 2.71 -7.39
N ASP A 224 -9.29 1.98 -8.48
CA ASP A 224 -10.06 2.53 -9.61
C ASP A 224 -11.44 3.02 -9.18
N VAL A 225 -12.14 2.25 -8.34
CA VAL A 225 -13.47 2.64 -7.82
C VAL A 225 -13.37 3.86 -6.91
N VAL A 226 -12.47 3.85 -5.92
CA VAL A 226 -12.32 4.94 -4.93
C VAL A 226 -11.93 6.26 -5.59
N PHE A 227 -11.03 6.23 -6.56
CA PHE A 227 -10.53 7.44 -7.22
C PHE A 227 -11.29 7.81 -8.50
N SER A 228 -12.37 7.09 -8.83
CA SER A 228 -13.21 7.40 -10.00
C SER A 228 -14.03 8.69 -9.85
N GLY A 229 -14.18 9.21 -8.62
CA GLY A 229 -15.10 10.29 -8.28
C GLY A 229 -16.58 9.91 -8.39
N ARG A 230 -16.89 8.62 -8.57
CA ARG A 230 -18.26 8.10 -8.81
C ARG A 230 -18.74 7.10 -7.76
N CYS A 231 -17.92 6.75 -6.78
CA CYS A 231 -18.33 5.88 -5.69
C CYS A 231 -18.75 6.71 -4.47
N ALA A 232 -19.43 6.06 -3.51
CA ALA A 232 -19.89 6.72 -2.29
C ALA A 232 -18.74 7.21 -1.37
N LEU A 233 -17.49 6.80 -1.64
CA LEU A 233 -16.29 7.34 -1.02
C LEU A 233 -15.70 8.45 -1.86
N ALA A 234 -15.46 9.59 -1.22
CA ALA A 234 -14.67 10.67 -1.79
C ALA A 234 -13.32 10.70 -1.09
N ALA A 235 -12.25 10.38 -1.82
CA ALA A 235 -10.90 10.64 -1.33
C ALA A 235 -10.70 12.15 -1.16
N SER A 236 -10.01 12.55 -0.10
CA SER A 236 -9.61 13.95 0.11
C SER A 236 -8.82 14.47 -1.11
N PRO A 237 -8.96 15.74 -1.53
CA PRO A 237 -8.10 16.31 -2.57
C PRO A 237 -6.60 16.28 -2.22
N ARG A 238 -6.28 16.11 -0.93
CA ARG A 238 -4.91 15.95 -0.40
C ARG A 238 -4.43 14.50 -0.45
N GLN A 239 -5.27 13.57 -0.86
CA GLN A 239 -5.00 12.15 -0.95
C GLN A 239 -4.80 11.71 -2.40
N GLY A 240 -3.71 11.00 -2.65
CA GLY A 240 -3.38 10.44 -3.95
C GLY A 240 -3.25 8.93 -3.91
N TYR A 241 -3.34 8.31 -5.09
CA TYR A 241 -2.95 6.93 -5.33
C TYR A 241 -2.08 6.81 -6.58
N ALA A 242 -1.05 5.97 -6.51
CA ALA A 242 -0.21 5.64 -7.65
C ALA A 242 0.14 4.15 -7.68
N VAL A 243 0.52 3.68 -8.87
CA VAL A 243 1.26 2.44 -9.02
C VAL A 243 2.74 2.77 -9.00
N ILE A 244 3.51 2.14 -8.09
CA ILE A 244 4.97 2.31 -8.00
C ILE A 244 5.65 0.95 -8.09
N ARG A 245 6.52 0.80 -9.08
CA ARG A 245 7.24 -0.45 -9.35
C ARG A 245 8.62 -0.19 -9.94
N PRO A 246 9.59 -1.09 -9.73
CA PRO A 246 10.89 -1.02 -10.39
C PRO A 246 10.75 -0.83 -11.90
N VAL A 247 11.57 0.04 -12.47
CA VAL A 247 11.81 0.11 -13.91
C VAL A 247 12.72 -1.07 -14.25
N PRO A 248 12.36 -1.94 -15.20
CA PRO A 248 13.28 -2.96 -15.70
C PRO A 248 14.57 -2.28 -16.15
N GLU A 249 15.72 -2.83 -15.76
CA GLU A 249 17.01 -2.33 -16.23
C GLU A 249 17.01 -2.36 -17.76
N GLN A 250 17.13 -1.19 -18.39
CA GLN A 250 17.27 -1.11 -19.83
C GLN A 250 18.67 -1.63 -20.16
N LEU A 251 18.76 -2.83 -20.73
CA LEU A 251 19.98 -3.27 -21.38
C LEU A 251 20.37 -2.19 -22.41
N PRO A 252 21.63 -1.72 -22.44
CA PRO A 252 22.06 -0.78 -23.46
C PRO A 252 21.76 -1.39 -24.83
N ALA A 253 21.16 -0.59 -25.71
CA ALA A 253 21.01 -0.98 -27.11
C ALA A 253 22.40 -1.32 -27.65
N GLU A 254 22.57 -2.53 -28.18
CA GLU A 254 23.81 -2.89 -28.86
C GLU A 254 24.07 -1.86 -29.98
N PRO A 255 25.33 -1.41 -30.14
CA PRO A 255 25.70 -0.38 -31.10
C PRO A 255 25.43 -0.76 -32.56
#